data_AF-A0A354FXI6-F1
#
_entry.id   AF-A0A354FXI6-F1
#
_cell.length_a   1.000
_cell.length_b   1.000
_cell.length_c   1.000
_cell.angle_alpha   90.00
_cell.angle_beta   90.00
_cell.angle_gamma   90.00
#
_symmetry.space_group_name_H-M   'P 1'
#
loop_
_entity.id
_entity.type
_entity.pdbx_description
1 polymer ?
#
loop_
_entity_poly.entity_id
_entity_poly.type
_entity_poly.pdbx_seq_one_letter_code
_entity_poly.pdbx_strand_id
1 'polypeptide(L)'
;MSIEGVNQSIWVKREDLGPIKAYKWRGAFNAMACLTPAQLEGGVVAASAGNHAQGIALAARKLGTKAYIFMPKPTPLVKRKAV
;
A
#
# COMPACT_ATOMS: atom_id res chain seq x y z
N MET A 1 -15.22 21.52 -2.35
CA MET A 1 -16.13 20.99 -1.31
C MET A 1 -16.59 22.19 -0.50
N SER A 2 -17.89 22.38 -0.29
CA SER A 2 -18.41 23.41 0.63
C SER A 2 -18.66 22.75 1.99
N ILE A 3 -18.20 23.40 3.05
CA ILE A 3 -18.54 23.03 4.43
C ILE A 3 -19.30 24.23 5.00
N GLU A 4 -20.47 23.96 5.57
CA GLU A 4 -21.28 25.00 6.20
C GLU A 4 -20.47 25.76 7.26
N GLY A 5 -20.55 27.09 7.23
CA GLY A 5 -19.78 27.96 8.12
C GLY A 5 -18.31 28.19 7.73
N VAL A 6 -17.81 27.60 6.63
CA VAL A 6 -16.44 27.83 6.13
C VAL A 6 -16.49 28.68 4.85
N ASN A 7 -15.90 29.87 4.90
CA ASN A 7 -15.90 30.84 3.79
C ASN A 7 -14.57 30.88 3.02
N GLN A 8 -13.84 29.76 3.01
CA GLN A 8 -12.56 29.61 2.31
C GLN A 8 -12.62 28.43 1.34
N SER A 9 -11.76 28.46 0.32
CA SER A 9 -11.60 27.35 -0.61
C SER A 9 -11.02 26.12 0.08
N ILE A 10 -11.77 25.02 0.10
CA ILE A 10 -11.35 23.74 0.69
C ILE A 10 -10.89 22.80 -0.42
N TRP A 11 -9.65 22.34 -0.30
CA TRP A 11 -9.00 21.40 -1.20
C TRP A 11 -8.74 20.08 -0.48
N VAL A 12 -8.98 18.96 -1.17
CA VAL A 12 -8.72 17.62 -0.64
C VAL A 12 -7.72 16.91 -1.55
N LYS A 13 -6.60 16.45 -0.98
CA LYS A 13 -5.67 15.59 -1.69
C LYS A 13 -6.21 14.15 -1.71
N ARG A 14 -6.86 13.79 -2.81
CA ARG A 14 -7.60 12.52 -3.00
C ARG A 14 -6.70 11.30 -3.23
N GLU A 15 -5.92 10.92 -2.22
CA GLU A 15 -5.07 9.70 -2.26
C GLU A 15 -5.88 8.40 -2.33
N ASP A 16 -7.18 8.44 -2.05
CA ASP A 16 -8.13 7.36 -2.23
C ASP A 16 -8.43 7.03 -3.71
N LEU A 17 -8.09 7.91 -4.65
CA LEU A 17 -8.20 7.61 -6.09
C LEU A 17 -7.07 6.71 -6.58
N GLY A 18 -6.04 6.48 -5.77
CA GLY A 18 -4.91 5.61 -6.09
C GLY A 18 -5.27 4.13 -6.26
N PRO A 19 -4.33 3.30 -6.74
CA PRO A 19 -4.55 1.89 -7.10
C PRO A 19 -4.99 1.01 -5.93
N ILE A 20 -4.63 1.38 -4.70
CA ILE A 20 -4.98 0.65 -3.47
C ILE A 20 -5.93 1.45 -2.57
N LYS A 21 -6.58 2.49 -3.12
CA LYS A 21 -7.47 3.40 -2.37
C LYS A 21 -6.85 4.05 -1.13
N ALA A 22 -5.53 4.21 -1.15
CA ALA A 22 -4.74 4.84 -0.10
C ALA A 22 -3.36 5.25 -0.63
N TYR A 23 -2.65 6.11 0.10
CA TYR A 23 -1.33 6.61 -0.29
C TYR A 23 -0.18 5.59 -0.07
N LYS A 24 -0.39 4.52 0.71
CA LYS A 24 0.68 3.67 1.25
C LYS A 24 1.52 2.92 0.19
N TRP A 25 1.03 2.79 -1.05
CA TRP A 25 1.79 2.20 -2.15
C TRP A 25 3.00 3.05 -2.55
N ARG A 26 2.94 4.38 -2.36
CA ARG A 26 4.03 5.29 -2.72
C ARG A 26 5.28 5.01 -1.89
N GLY A 27 5.13 4.96 -0.57
CA GLY A 27 6.22 4.67 0.35
C GLY A 27 6.73 3.23 0.22
N ALA A 28 5.81 2.26 0.05
CA ALA A 28 6.17 0.87 -0.20
C ALA A 28 7.04 0.72 -1.46
N PHE A 29 6.60 1.31 -2.58
CA PHE A 29 7.37 1.26 -3.83
C PHE A 29 8.71 1.98 -3.71
N ASN A 30 8.75 3.18 -3.13
CA ASN A 30 9.99 3.93 -2.97
C ASN A 30 11.02 3.14 -2.14
N ALA A 31 10.61 2.61 -0.99
CA ALA A 31 11.49 1.83 -0.12
C ALA A 31 12.01 0.57 -0.83
N MET A 32 11.14 -0.15 -1.54
CA MET A 32 11.52 -1.36 -2.27
C MET A 32 12.39 -1.08 -3.50
N ALA A 33 12.17 0.05 -4.19
CA ALA A 33 12.97 0.45 -5.34
C ALA A 33 14.41 0.85 -4.97
N CYS A 34 14.65 1.20 -3.70
CA CYS A 34 15.99 1.46 -3.17
C CYS A 34 16.75 0.19 -2.77
N LEU A 35 16.12 -0.98 -2.78
CA LEU A 35 16.78 -2.25 -2.47
C LEU A 35 17.73 -2.63 -3.61
N THR A 36 18.84 -3.28 -3.25
CA THR A 36 19.74 -3.85 -4.25
C THR A 36 19.09 -5.04 -4.97
N PRO A 37 19.55 -5.41 -6.18
CA PRO A 37 19.04 -6.58 -6.87
C PRO A 37 19.10 -7.86 -6.02
N ALA A 38 20.20 -8.07 -5.27
CA ALA A 38 20.35 -9.21 -4.38
C ALA A 38 19.32 -9.21 -3.22
N GLN A 39 18.99 -8.04 -2.67
CA GLN A 39 17.95 -7.91 -1.65
C GLN A 39 16.56 -8.18 -2.23
N LEU A 40 16.27 -7.69 -3.44
CA LEU A 40 15.01 -7.96 -4.13
C LEU A 40 14.87 -9.44 -4.51
N GLU A 41 15.95 -10.11 -4.89
CA GLU A 41 15.92 -11.55 -5.21
C GLU A 41 15.55 -12.39 -3.97
N GLY A 42 16.01 -11.98 -2.78
CA GLY A 42 15.62 -12.60 -1.51
C GLY A 42 14.13 -12.43 -1.13
N GLY A 43 13.43 -11.50 -1.79
CA GLY A 43 12.05 -11.16 -1.50
C GLY A 43 11.88 -10.19 -0.32
N VAL A 44 10.65 -9.72 -0.13
CA VAL A 44 10.29 -8.78 0.95
C VAL A 44 9.27 -9.40 1.90
N VAL A 45 9.34 -9.02 3.17
CA VAL A 45 8.41 -9.46 4.22
C VAL A 45 7.75 -8.26 4.86
N ALA A 46 6.44 -8.33 5.09
CA ALA A 46 5.72 -7.33 5.87
C ALA A 46 4.61 -7.97 6.72
N ALA A 47 4.34 -7.40 7.89
CA ALA A 47 3.20 -7.78 8.73
C ALA A 47 2.11 -6.69 8.63
N SER A 48 1.06 -6.96 7.86
CA SER A 48 -0.07 -6.04 7.71
C SER A 48 -1.27 -6.75 7.11
N ALA A 49 -2.48 -6.38 7.55
CA ALA A 49 -3.74 -6.90 7.02
C ALA A 49 -4.58 -5.84 6.28
N GLY A 50 -3.94 -4.79 5.73
CA GLY A 50 -4.65 -3.67 5.09
C GLY A 50 -3.80 -2.89 4.08
N ASN A 51 -3.99 -1.56 3.98
CA ASN A 51 -3.43 -0.73 2.91
C ASN A 51 -1.90 -0.85 2.72
N HIS A 52 -1.14 -1.11 3.79
CA HIS A 52 0.31 -1.31 3.65
C HIS A 52 0.63 -2.63 2.93
N ALA A 53 -0.06 -3.73 3.28
CA ALA A 53 0.08 -5.00 2.58
C ALA A 53 -0.25 -4.88 1.08
N GLN A 54 -1.34 -4.17 0.74
CA GLN A 54 -1.69 -3.91 -0.66
C GLN A 54 -0.60 -3.10 -1.37
N GLY A 55 -0.02 -2.11 -0.68
CA GLY A 55 1.09 -1.31 -1.20
C GLY A 55 2.34 -2.14 -1.48
N ILE A 56 2.72 -3.03 -0.55
CA ILE A 56 3.86 -3.94 -0.70
C ILE A 56 3.59 -4.94 -1.83
N ALA A 57 2.40 -5.54 -1.88
CA ALA A 57 2.04 -6.49 -2.94
C ALA A 57 2.05 -5.84 -4.34
N LEU A 58 1.53 -4.60 -4.45
CA LEU A 58 1.58 -3.83 -5.70
C LEU A 58 3.03 -3.54 -6.11
N ALA A 59 3.87 -3.10 -5.17
CA ALA A 59 5.27 -2.80 -5.44
C ALA A 59 6.07 -4.06 -5.81
N ALA A 60 5.85 -5.17 -5.12
CA ALA A 60 6.47 -6.46 -5.41
C ALA A 60 6.17 -6.93 -6.83
N ARG A 61 4.90 -6.85 -7.25
CA ARG A 61 4.48 -7.14 -8.63
C ARG A 61 5.17 -6.24 -9.64
N LYS A 62 5.30 -4.94 -9.34
CA LYS A 62 5.91 -3.97 -10.26
C LYS A 62 7.42 -4.15 -10.38
N LEU A 63 8.10 -4.57 -9.32
CA LEU A 63 9.55 -4.76 -9.25
C LEU A 63 9.99 -6.20 -9.54
N GLY A 64 9.06 -7.13 -9.79
CA GLY A 64 9.37 -8.52 -10.13
C GLY A 64 9.94 -9.33 -8.96
N THR A 65 9.58 -8.99 -7.72
CA THR A 65 10.03 -9.70 -6.50
C THR A 65 8.87 -10.40 -5.79
N LYS A 66 9.20 -11.37 -4.92
CA LYS A 66 8.23 -12.04 -4.03
C LYS A 66 7.97 -11.18 -2.79
N ALA A 67 6.71 -11.11 -2.37
CA ALA A 67 6.32 -10.52 -1.09
C ALA A 67 5.60 -11.53 -0.21
N TYR A 68 6.03 -11.64 1.04
CA TYR A 68 5.38 -12.46 2.07
C TYR A 68 4.67 -11.54 3.06
N ILE A 69 3.34 -11.59 3.05
CA ILE A 69 2.50 -10.74 3.91
C ILE A 69 1.93 -11.58 5.05
N PHE A 70 2.36 -11.27 6.26
CA PHE A 70 1.86 -11.91 7.47
C PHE A 70 0.62 -11.17 7.98
N MET A 71 -0.47 -11.93 8.16
CA MET A 71 -1.74 -11.43 8.67
C MET A 71 -2.19 -12.27 9.88
N PRO A 72 -2.88 -11.68 10.88
CA PRO A 72 -3.48 -12.45 11.96
C PRO A 72 -4.46 -13.53 11.47
N LYS A 73 -4.51 -14.69 12.16
CA LYS A 73 -5.47 -15.78 11.87
C LYS A 73 -6.95 -15.35 11.80
N PRO A 74 -7.45 -14.37 12.57
CA PRO A 74 -8.86 -13.94 12.43
C PRO A 74 -9.08 -12.90 11.30
N THR A 75 -8.07 -12.55 10.50
CA THR A 75 -8.22 -11.58 9.40
C THR A 75 -9.32 -12.01 8.43
N PRO A 76 -10.35 -11.18 8.14
CA PRO A 76 -11.42 -11.52 7.22
C PRO A 76 -10.91 -11.91 5.83
N LEU A 77 -11.56 -12.89 5.19
CA LEU A 77 -11.17 -13.38 3.86
C LEU A 77 -11.13 -12.26 2.80
N VAL A 78 -12.04 -11.30 2.87
CA VAL A 78 -12.07 -10.14 1.95
C VAL A 78 -10.77 -9.33 2.01
N LYS A 79 -10.15 -9.20 3.20
CA LYS A 79 -8.88 -8.49 3.36
C LYS A 79 -7.70 -9.31 2.84
N ARG A 80 -7.75 -10.64 2.99
CA ARG A 80 -6.72 -11.54 2.46
C ARG A 80 -6.70 -11.56 0.93
N LYS A 81 -7.87 -11.58 0.30
CA LYS A 81 -8.01 -11.59 -1.18
C LYS A 81 -7.62 -10.27 -1.84
N ALA A 82 -7.58 -9.18 -1.07
CA ALA A 82 -7.26 -7.86 -1.60
C ALA A 82 -5.74 -7.60 -1.72
N VAL A 83 -4.90 -8.57 -1.36
CA VAL A 83 -3.42 -8.54 -1.37
C VAL A 83 -2.94 -9.63 -2.31
#